data_AF-A0A167K9T7-F1
#
_entry.id   AF-A0A167K9T7-F1
#
_cell.length_a   1.000
_cell.length_b   1.000
_cell.length_c   1.000
_cell.angle_alpha   90.00
_cell.angle_beta   90.00
_cell.angle_gamma   90.00
#
_symmetry.space_group_name_H-M   'P 1'
#
loop_
_entity.id
_entity.type
_entity.pdbx_description
1 polymer ?
#
loop_
_entity_poly.entity_id
_entity_poly.type
_entity_poly.pdbx_seq_one_letter_code
_entity_poly.pdbx_strand_id
1 'polypeptide(L)'
;MLKKGILVASALLSHAALANIQVTVENDYRSGEVVLTSKDVQTSNYYPTPASTIRANSSERFDVQSNYPTVVRLVDLEYSFGTSSISPRCHFRFVIMKDYRSGKMLPQEVIAESEGGSYRDKAVCSGKLTSFNLNTGDAAVTFSINRRKF
;
A
#
# COMPACT_ATOMS: atom_id res chain seq x y z
N MET A 1 -58.72 18.89 10.86
CA MET A 1 -58.11 17.76 10.12
C MET A 1 -56.73 18.17 9.64
N LEU A 2 -55.67 17.87 10.40
CA LEU A 2 -54.30 18.24 10.07
C LEU A 2 -53.65 17.11 9.27
N LYS A 3 -53.35 17.36 7.99
CA LYS A 3 -52.71 16.37 7.09
C LYS A 3 -51.28 16.11 7.55
N LYS A 4 -50.99 14.86 7.90
CA LYS A 4 -49.64 14.32 8.13
C LYS A 4 -48.88 14.33 6.80
N GLY A 5 -47.84 15.15 6.72
CA GLY A 5 -46.82 15.05 5.68
C GLY A 5 -45.48 14.75 6.34
N ILE A 6 -45.16 13.47 6.53
CA ILE A 6 -43.81 13.07 6.89
C ILE A 6 -43.02 13.00 5.59
N LEU A 7 -42.29 14.08 5.29
CA LEU A 7 -41.21 14.08 4.31
C LEU A 7 -40.11 13.16 4.85
N VAL A 8 -40.09 11.91 4.39
CA VAL A 8 -38.95 11.02 4.57
C VAL A 8 -37.85 11.55 3.65
N ALA A 9 -37.05 12.47 4.19
CA ALA A 9 -35.75 12.81 3.63
C ALA A 9 -34.88 11.56 3.76
N SER A 10 -34.94 10.70 2.75
CA SER A 10 -33.96 9.64 2.54
C SER A 10 -32.68 10.34 2.10
N ALA A 11 -31.95 10.84 3.10
CA ALA A 11 -30.53 11.15 2.94
C ALA A 11 -29.86 9.82 2.56
N LEU A 12 -29.73 9.60 1.26
CA LEU A 12 -28.79 8.64 0.70
C LEU A 12 -27.42 9.09 1.17
N LEU A 13 -27.02 8.62 2.35
CA LEU A 13 -25.63 8.52 2.73
C LEU A 13 -25.02 7.54 1.74
N SER A 14 -24.66 8.04 0.56
CA SER A 14 -23.64 7.43 -0.25
C SER A 14 -22.39 7.44 0.62
N HIS A 15 -22.23 6.38 1.42
CA HIS A 15 -20.94 5.97 1.90
C HIS A 15 -20.17 5.70 0.60
N ALA A 16 -19.44 6.72 0.13
CA ALA A 16 -18.35 6.50 -0.79
C ALA A 16 -17.44 5.55 -0.03
N ALA A 17 -17.61 4.24 -0.27
CA ALA A 17 -16.77 3.23 0.31
C ALA A 17 -15.35 3.62 -0.12
N LEU A 18 -14.59 4.13 0.85
CA LEU A 18 -13.19 4.47 0.68
C LEU A 18 -12.52 3.14 0.38
N ALA A 19 -12.25 2.85 -0.89
CA ALA A 19 -11.74 1.55 -1.19
C ALA A 19 -10.35 1.38 -0.57
N ASN A 20 -10.17 0.19 -0.05
CA ASN A 20 -9.10 -0.16 0.85
C ASN A 20 -8.06 -1.00 0.11
N ILE A 21 -6.79 -0.65 0.27
CA ILE A 21 -5.67 -1.48 -0.18
C ILE A 21 -5.11 -2.21 1.02
N GLN A 22 -5.38 -3.51 1.12
CA GLN A 22 -4.70 -4.36 2.09
C GLN A 22 -3.28 -4.64 1.62
N VAL A 23 -2.29 -4.19 2.37
CA VAL A 23 -0.88 -4.36 2.09
C VAL A 23 -0.32 -5.42 3.04
N THR A 24 0.39 -6.40 2.49
CA THR A 24 1.23 -7.31 3.27
C THR A 24 2.68 -7.06 2.88
N VAL A 25 3.56 -6.84 3.85
CA VAL A 25 5.01 -6.71 3.63
C VAL A 25 5.70 -7.88 4.29
N GLU A 26 6.45 -8.66 3.52
CA GLU A 26 7.13 -9.87 3.94
C GLU A 26 8.64 -9.61 3.98
N ASN A 27 9.27 -9.82 5.14
CA ASN A 27 10.72 -9.89 5.24
C ASN A 27 11.15 -11.36 5.16
N ASP A 28 11.49 -11.81 3.96
CA ASP A 28 11.94 -13.17 3.66
C ASP A 28 13.41 -13.41 4.03
N TYR A 29 14.12 -12.37 4.46
CA TYR A 29 15.50 -12.50 4.89
C TYR A 29 15.57 -13.17 6.26
N ARG A 30 16.39 -14.22 6.36
CA ARG A 30 16.39 -15.13 7.53
C ARG A 30 17.10 -14.59 8.77
N SER A 31 17.98 -13.60 8.63
CA SER A 31 18.93 -13.24 9.69
C SER A 31 19.00 -11.74 10.00
N GLY A 32 18.13 -10.93 9.40
CA GLY A 32 18.13 -9.49 9.60
C GLY A 32 16.73 -8.91 9.53
N GLU A 33 16.53 -7.86 10.32
CA GLU A 33 15.34 -7.02 10.25
C GLU A 33 15.46 -6.00 9.11
N VAL A 34 14.31 -5.48 8.71
CA VAL A 34 14.20 -4.35 7.79
C VAL A 34 13.47 -3.22 8.50
N VAL A 35 13.92 -2.00 8.26
CA VAL A 35 13.42 -0.78 8.92
C VAL A 35 12.67 0.04 7.90
N LEU A 36 11.44 0.47 8.23
CA LEU A 36 10.68 1.42 7.43
C LEU A 36 11.38 2.79 7.50
N THR A 37 11.88 3.26 6.37
CA THR A 37 12.62 4.53 6.26
C THR A 37 11.76 5.67 5.73
N SER A 38 10.80 5.37 4.86
CA SER A 38 9.83 6.37 4.40
C SER A 38 8.50 5.75 4.02
N LYS A 39 7.45 6.58 4.06
CA LYS A 39 6.13 6.28 3.52
C LYS A 39 5.48 7.56 3.03
N ASP A 40 4.65 7.48 2.00
CA ASP A 40 3.77 8.60 1.67
C ASP A 40 2.83 8.87 2.85
N VAL A 41 2.62 10.13 3.19
CA VAL A 41 1.63 10.57 4.19
C VAL A 41 0.74 11.69 3.65
N GLN A 42 1.01 12.15 2.43
CA GLN A 42 0.28 13.25 1.81
C GLN A 42 -0.98 12.73 1.12
N THR A 43 -0.86 11.62 0.39
CA THR A 43 -1.97 11.07 -0.38
C THR A 43 -2.66 9.88 0.30
N SER A 44 -2.05 9.34 1.36
CA SER A 44 -2.45 8.04 1.91
C SER A 44 -2.42 8.01 3.43
N ASN A 45 -3.43 7.38 4.03
CA ASN A 45 -3.50 7.02 5.44
C ASN A 45 -3.32 5.51 5.61
N TYR A 46 -2.67 5.10 6.69
CA TYR A 46 -2.32 3.71 6.95
C TYR A 46 -2.91 3.28 8.28
N TYR A 47 -3.52 2.09 8.31
CA TYR A 47 -4.15 1.56 9.51
C TYR A 47 -4.02 0.03 9.63
N PRO A 48 -3.44 -0.51 10.72
CA PRO A 48 -2.62 0.22 11.68
C PRO A 48 -1.42 0.89 11.00
N THR A 49 -0.77 1.83 11.69
CA THR A 49 0.50 2.40 11.21
C THR A 49 1.50 1.26 10.93
N PRO A 50 2.15 1.23 9.75
CA PRO A 50 3.15 0.22 9.44
C PRO A 50 4.26 0.25 10.49
N ALA A 51 4.71 -0.91 10.90
CA ALA A 51 5.74 -1.10 11.90
C ALA A 51 7.02 -0.46 11.40
N SER A 52 7.71 0.22 12.32
CA SER A 52 9.03 0.76 12.03
C SER A 52 10.03 -0.33 11.66
N THR A 53 9.79 -1.57 12.08
CA THR A 53 10.71 -2.69 11.91
C THR A 53 9.95 -3.98 11.66
N ILE A 54 10.34 -4.72 10.62
CA ILE A 54 9.84 -6.07 10.36
C ILE A 54 10.97 -7.07 10.64
N ARG A 55 10.73 -7.98 11.60
CA ARG A 55 11.72 -8.97 12.02
C ARG A 55 12.05 -9.94 10.88
N ALA A 56 13.20 -10.60 11.00
CA ALA A 56 13.60 -11.65 10.08
C ALA A 56 12.52 -12.74 9.94
N ASN A 57 12.27 -13.20 8.71
CA ASN A 57 11.30 -14.25 8.38
C ASN A 57 9.90 -13.99 8.98
N SER A 58 9.45 -12.74 8.90
CA SER A 58 8.14 -12.33 9.41
C SER A 58 7.46 -11.41 8.41
N SER A 59 6.15 -11.22 8.60
CA SER A 59 5.34 -10.36 7.75
C SER A 59 4.54 -9.38 8.60
N GLU A 60 4.24 -8.23 8.02
CA GLU A 60 3.30 -7.27 8.55
C GLU A 60 2.13 -7.09 7.58
N ARG A 61 0.94 -6.79 8.12
CA ARG A 61 -0.22 -6.41 7.35
C ARG A 61 -0.84 -5.13 7.87
N PHE A 62 -1.19 -4.23 6.97
CA PHE A 62 -1.93 -3.00 7.23
C PHE A 62 -2.81 -2.64 6.04
N ASP A 63 -3.76 -1.76 6.27
CA ASP A 63 -4.65 -1.21 5.27
C ASP A 63 -4.20 0.19 4.87
N VAL A 64 -4.37 0.54 3.60
CA VAL A 64 -4.06 1.86 3.05
C VAL A 64 -5.32 2.45 2.42
N GLN A 65 -5.66 3.64 2.90
CA GLN A 65 -6.80 4.43 2.44
C GLN A 65 -6.30 5.72 1.80
N SER A 66 -6.89 6.12 0.69
CA SER A 66 -6.53 7.37 0.03
C SER A 66 -7.21 8.58 0.67
N ASN A 67 -6.46 9.67 0.82
CA ASN A 67 -6.97 11.01 1.12
C ASN A 67 -7.79 11.60 -0.05
N TYR A 68 -7.60 11.08 -1.26
CA TYR A 68 -8.25 11.50 -2.50
C TYR A 68 -8.99 10.33 -3.17
N PRO A 69 -9.98 9.73 -2.48
CA PRO A 69 -10.58 8.44 -2.84
C PRO A 69 -11.31 8.44 -4.19
N THR A 70 -11.59 9.61 -4.74
CA THR A 70 -12.28 9.82 -6.03
C THR A 70 -11.33 9.91 -7.23
N VAL A 71 -10.02 10.05 -7.00
CA VAL A 71 -9.04 10.36 -8.05
C VAL A 71 -7.93 9.29 -8.11
N VAL A 72 -7.23 9.07 -7.00
CA VAL A 72 -6.03 8.24 -6.96
C VAL A 72 -5.90 7.55 -5.61
N ARG A 73 -5.33 6.35 -5.59
CA ARG A 73 -4.88 5.68 -4.38
C ARG A 73 -3.44 5.26 -4.56
N LEU A 74 -2.62 5.46 -3.55
CA LEU A 74 -1.19 5.21 -3.59
C LEU A 74 -0.79 4.38 -2.38
N VAL A 75 0.07 3.41 -2.59
CA VAL A 75 0.94 2.85 -1.56
C VAL A 75 2.34 3.22 -2.00
N ASP A 76 3.10 3.90 -1.15
CA ASP A 76 4.49 4.29 -1.42
C ASP A 76 5.29 4.14 -0.13
N LEU A 77 6.23 3.20 -0.11
CA LEU A 77 6.94 2.73 1.08
C LEU A 77 8.40 2.43 0.76
N GLU A 78 9.31 2.79 1.66
CA GLU A 78 10.72 2.39 1.58
C GLU A 78 11.12 1.63 2.85
N TYR A 79 11.73 0.46 2.67
CA TYR A 79 12.33 -0.34 3.73
C TYR A 79 13.81 -0.58 3.48
N SER A 80 14.64 -0.48 4.52
CA SER A 80 16.09 -0.62 4.42
C SER A 80 16.66 -1.65 5.40
N PHE A 81 17.73 -2.34 4.99
CA PHE A 81 18.52 -3.24 5.86
C PHE A 81 19.55 -2.51 6.72
N GLY A 82 19.55 -1.16 6.72
CA GLY A 82 20.47 -0.34 7.51
C GLY A 82 20.20 1.16 7.39
N THR A 83 20.90 1.97 8.17
CA THR A 83 20.69 3.42 8.24
C THR A 83 21.64 4.23 7.33
N SER A 84 22.63 3.58 6.70
CA SER A 84 23.54 4.25 5.77
C SER A 84 22.88 4.54 4.41
N SER A 85 23.32 5.58 3.71
CA SER A 85 22.83 5.92 2.36
C SER A 85 23.09 4.82 1.32
N ILE A 86 24.11 4.00 1.54
CA ILE A 86 24.45 2.85 0.68
C ILE A 86 23.81 1.55 1.15
N SER A 87 22.94 1.58 2.16
CA SER A 87 22.30 0.36 2.65
C SER A 87 21.38 -0.22 1.56
N PRO A 88 21.37 -1.56 1.40
CA PRO A 88 20.39 -2.20 0.53
C PRO A 88 18.97 -1.90 1.01
N ARG A 89 18.09 -1.51 0.08
CA ARG A 89 16.72 -1.09 0.38
C ARG A 89 15.75 -1.52 -0.71
N CYS A 90 14.47 -1.57 -0.34
CA CYS A 90 13.36 -1.77 -1.25
C CYS A 90 12.48 -0.54 -1.27
N HIS A 91 12.21 -0.03 -2.47
CA HIS A 91 11.18 0.98 -2.69
C HIS A 91 9.97 0.32 -3.35
N PHE A 92 8.80 0.46 -2.73
CA PHE A 92 7.56 -0.14 -3.18
C PHE A 92 6.57 0.94 -3.55
N ARG A 93 5.94 0.78 -4.72
CA ARG A 93 4.85 1.64 -5.15
C ARG A 93 3.72 0.84 -5.78
N PHE A 94 2.49 1.16 -5.40
CA PHE A 94 1.30 0.67 -6.07
C PHE A 94 0.26 1.79 -6.19
N VAL A 95 -0.25 1.98 -7.41
CA VAL A 95 -1.18 3.08 -7.72
C VAL A 95 -2.48 2.52 -8.28
N ILE A 96 -3.60 3.09 -7.87
CA ILE A 96 -4.91 2.86 -8.49
C ILE A 96 -5.45 4.21 -8.93
N MET A 97 -5.84 4.30 -10.20
CA MET A 97 -6.44 5.52 -10.76
C MET A 97 -7.90 5.28 -11.14
N LYS A 98 -8.75 6.30 -11.02
CA LYS A 98 -10.11 6.24 -11.55
C LYS A 98 -10.11 6.59 -13.04
N ASP A 99 -10.65 5.70 -13.86
CA ASP A 99 -10.99 6.04 -15.24
C ASP A 99 -12.22 6.94 -15.26
N TYR A 100 -12.04 8.18 -15.72
CA TYR A 100 -13.13 9.15 -15.82
C TYR A 100 -14.21 8.76 -16.84
N ARG A 101 -13.89 7.94 -17.84
CA ARG A 101 -14.85 7.54 -18.88
C ARG A 101 -15.79 6.46 -18.38
N SER A 102 -15.24 5.37 -17.84
CA SER A 102 -16.04 4.23 -17.36
C SER A 102 -16.45 4.34 -15.90
N GLY A 103 -15.81 5.23 -15.13
CA GLY A 103 -15.96 5.33 -13.68
C GLY A 103 -15.30 4.18 -12.91
N LYS A 104 -14.64 3.23 -13.59
CA LYS A 104 -13.96 2.08 -12.98
C LYS A 104 -12.60 2.47 -12.41
N MET A 105 -12.11 1.65 -11.50
CA MET A 105 -10.76 1.76 -10.95
C MET A 105 -9.79 0.92 -11.76
N LEU A 106 -8.61 1.48 -12.05
CA LEU A 106 -7.56 0.87 -12.86
C LEU A 106 -6.29 0.71 -12.01
N PRO A 107 -5.87 -0.53 -11.69
CA PRO A 107 -4.62 -0.75 -10.99
C PRO A 107 -3.47 -0.50 -11.97
N GLN A 108 -2.44 0.17 -11.50
CA GLN A 108 -1.17 0.28 -12.21
C GLN A 108 -0.28 -0.93 -11.88
N GLU A 109 0.83 -1.05 -12.60
CA GLU A 109 1.84 -2.04 -12.29
C GLU A 109 2.34 -1.88 -10.85
N VAL A 110 2.57 -3.02 -10.19
CA VAL A 110 3.16 -3.04 -8.84
C VAL A 110 4.66 -2.86 -9.00
N ILE A 111 5.19 -1.76 -8.48
CA ILE A 111 6.61 -1.42 -8.55
C ILE A 111 7.28 -1.90 -7.26
N ALA A 112 8.40 -2.61 -7.43
CA ALA A 112 9.25 -3.09 -6.35
C ALA A 112 10.72 -2.96 -6.78
N GLU A 113 11.35 -1.86 -6.41
CA GLU A 113 12.70 -1.51 -6.84
C GLU A 113 13.73 -1.95 -5.80
N SER A 114 14.79 -2.60 -6.28
CA SER A 114 15.94 -2.97 -5.46
C SER A 114 16.98 -1.86 -5.57
N GLU A 115 17.15 -1.10 -4.50
CA GLU A 115 18.03 0.07 -4.49
C GLU A 115 19.14 -0.03 -3.44
N GLY A 116 20.11 0.88 -3.54
CA GLY A 116 21.27 0.93 -2.65
C GLY A 116 22.11 -0.36 -2.71
N GLY A 117 22.94 -0.55 -1.68
CA GLY A 117 23.81 -1.71 -1.56
C GLY A 117 25.01 -1.69 -2.51
N SER A 118 25.54 -2.87 -2.74
CA SER A 118 26.65 -3.15 -3.65
C SER A 118 26.39 -4.47 -4.39
N TYR A 119 27.24 -4.80 -5.36
CA TYR A 119 27.16 -6.09 -6.05
C TYR A 119 27.18 -7.30 -5.08
N ARG A 120 27.93 -7.20 -3.98
CA ARG A 120 28.08 -8.27 -2.98
C ARG A 120 27.02 -8.26 -1.89
N ASP A 121 26.23 -7.19 -1.79
CA ASP A 121 25.25 -7.02 -0.73
C ASP A 121 24.13 -6.12 -1.24
N LYS A 122 23.02 -6.73 -1.64
CA LYS A 122 21.90 -6.01 -2.25
C LYS A 122 20.55 -6.53 -1.77
N ALA A 123 19.55 -5.67 -1.85
CA ALA A 123 18.17 -6.05 -1.65
C ALA A 123 17.67 -6.82 -2.88
N VAL A 124 16.69 -7.68 -2.65
CA VAL A 124 15.92 -8.36 -3.68
C VAL A 124 14.47 -8.14 -3.32
N CYS A 125 13.81 -7.29 -4.10
CA CYS A 125 12.47 -6.81 -3.81
C CYS A 125 11.51 -7.32 -4.88
N SER A 126 10.30 -7.68 -4.48
CA SER A 126 9.23 -8.03 -5.41
C SER A 126 7.89 -7.57 -4.88
N GLY A 127 6.93 -7.45 -5.79
CA GLY A 127 5.56 -7.06 -5.46
C GLY A 127 4.58 -7.84 -6.31
N LYS A 128 3.40 -8.12 -5.75
CA LYS A 128 2.34 -8.85 -6.44
C LYS A 128 0.97 -8.31 -6.03
N LEU A 129 0.15 -8.00 -7.03
CA LEU A 129 -1.27 -7.74 -6.85
C LEU A 129 -1.99 -9.09 -6.69
N THR A 130 -2.54 -9.33 -5.50
CA THR A 130 -3.18 -10.60 -5.13
C THR A 130 -4.67 -10.59 -5.46
N SER A 131 -5.33 -9.44 -5.30
CA SER A 131 -6.74 -9.26 -5.71
C SER A 131 -7.03 -7.81 -6.05
N PHE A 132 -8.04 -7.59 -6.88
CA PHE A 132 -8.48 -6.25 -7.27
C PHE A 132 -9.96 -6.22 -7.69
N ASN A 133 -10.71 -5.22 -7.21
CA ASN A 133 -12.10 -4.98 -7.60
C ASN A 133 -12.20 -3.75 -8.51
N LEU A 134 -12.62 -3.93 -9.76
CA LEU A 134 -12.73 -2.83 -10.74
C LEU A 134 -13.78 -1.76 -10.39
N ASN A 135 -14.76 -2.08 -9.54
CA ASN A 135 -15.86 -1.17 -9.20
C ASN A 135 -15.52 -0.31 -7.99
N THR A 136 -14.96 -0.91 -6.95
CA THR A 136 -14.61 -0.20 -5.72
C THR A 136 -13.17 0.28 -5.78
N GLY A 137 -12.28 -0.51 -6.38
CA GLY A 137 -10.83 -0.40 -6.31
C GLY A 137 -10.27 -0.89 -4.98
N ASP A 138 -11.00 -1.77 -4.28
CA ASP A 138 -10.43 -2.56 -3.19
C ASP A 138 -9.37 -3.49 -3.78
N ALA A 139 -8.24 -3.59 -3.09
CA ALA A 139 -7.10 -4.34 -3.57
C ALA A 139 -6.38 -5.06 -2.43
N ALA A 140 -5.70 -6.14 -2.75
CA ALA A 140 -4.70 -6.74 -1.87
C ALA A 140 -3.37 -6.82 -2.61
N VAL A 141 -2.31 -6.28 -2.02
CA VAL A 141 -0.95 -6.31 -2.57
C VAL A 141 0.01 -6.91 -1.56
N THR A 142 0.91 -7.76 -2.02
CA THR A 142 1.99 -8.32 -1.21
C THR A 142 3.31 -7.79 -1.75
N PHE A 143 4.14 -7.23 -0.86
CA PHE A 143 5.51 -6.85 -1.12
C PHE A 143 6.45 -7.78 -0.36
N SER A 144 7.48 -8.27 -1.03
CA SER A 144 8.46 -9.16 -0.42
C SER A 144 9.84 -8.52 -0.48
N ILE A 145 10.55 -8.59 0.64
CA ILE A 145 11.86 -8.02 0.87
C ILE A 145 12.81 -9.15 1.23
N ASN A 146 13.91 -9.26 0.50
CA ASN A 146 15.00 -10.16 0.83
C ASN A 146 16.35 -9.47 0.65
N ARG A 147 17.42 -10.09 1.14
CA ARG A 147 18.79 -9.61 0.99
C ARG A 147 19.67 -10.72 0.47
N ARG A 148 20.45 -10.41 -0.56
CA ARG A 148 21.47 -11.29 -1.11
C ARG A 148 22.84 -10.76 -0.73
N LYS A 149 23.56 -11.56 0.07
CA LYS A 149 24.94 -11.31 0.48
C LYS A 149 25.85 -12.41 -0.09
N PHE A 150 26.98 -12.00 -0.67
CA PHE A 150 27.99 -12.86 -1.29
C PHE A 150 29.32 -12.79 -0.54
#